data_AF-A0A7C6AY51-F1
#
_entry.id   AF-A0A7C6AY51-F1
#
_cell.length_a   1.000
_cell.length_b   1.000
_cell.length_c   1.000
_cell.angle_alpha   90.00
_cell.angle_beta   90.00
_cell.angle_gamma   90.00
#
_symmetry.space_group_name_H-M   'P 1'
#
loop_
_entity.id
_entity.type
_entity.pdbx_description
1 polymer ?
#
loop_
_entity_poly.entity_id
_entity_poly.type
_entity_poly.pdbx_seq_one_letter_code
_entity_poly.pdbx_strand_id
1 'polypeptide(L)'
;MKAQRLTDERSQKLFCYILSAILFVHFVLLAVLMGCKSGPILGKKTTKPELPPGVVLPQEKMETWKTLVKSVKDSQSASVAASQLLQAFKSEDDPQMRVELLRMAGALPPEACWPLAEVGLQDTDPNVQIEACRLAAKS
;
A
#
# COMPACT_ATOMS: atom_id res chain seq x y z
N MET A 1 -38.41 29.35 55.12
CA MET A 1 -37.72 28.12 54.68
C MET A 1 -38.31 27.46 53.42
N LYS A 2 -38.96 28.20 52.48
CA LYS A 2 -39.46 27.64 51.20
C LYS A 2 -38.58 27.98 49.97
N ALA A 3 -37.75 29.03 50.05
CA ALA A 3 -36.95 29.49 48.91
C ALA A 3 -35.76 28.56 48.55
N GLN A 4 -35.19 27.83 49.52
CA GLN A 4 -34.03 26.96 49.31
C GLN A 4 -34.34 25.63 48.60
N ARG A 5 -35.60 25.17 48.58
CA ARG A 5 -35.98 23.94 47.87
C ARG A 5 -36.17 24.13 46.37
N LEU A 6 -36.49 25.33 45.91
CA LEU A 6 -36.72 25.62 44.49
C LEU A 6 -35.42 25.71 43.68
N THR A 7 -34.31 26.06 44.32
CA THR A 7 -32.98 26.10 43.69
C THR A 7 -32.41 24.70 43.46
N ASP A 8 -32.78 23.73 44.30
CA ASP A 8 -32.32 22.35 44.20
C ASP A 8 -33.00 21.61 43.04
N GLU A 9 -34.32 21.78 42.89
CA GLU A 9 -35.08 21.14 41.81
C GLU A 9 -34.68 21.65 40.41
N ARG A 10 -34.35 22.95 40.28
CA ARG A 10 -33.83 23.51 39.02
C ARG A 10 -32.42 23.03 38.72
N SER A 11 -31.56 22.92 39.73
CA SER A 11 -30.20 22.42 39.57
C SER A 11 -30.19 20.95 39.15
N GLN A 12 -31.08 20.14 39.73
CA GLN A 12 -31.21 18.73 39.39
C GLN A 12 -31.72 18.52 37.94
N LYS A 13 -32.72 19.32 37.51
CA LYS A 13 -33.19 19.29 36.11
C LYS A 13 -32.10 19.73 35.14
N LEU A 14 -31.35 20.77 35.47
CA LEU A 14 -30.23 21.22 34.63
C LEU A 14 -29.16 20.14 34.50
N PHE A 15 -28.84 19.46 35.60
CA PHE A 15 -27.85 18.38 35.62
C PHE A 15 -28.28 17.18 34.76
N CYS A 16 -29.57 16.79 34.84
CA CYS A 16 -30.14 15.73 33.99
C CYS A 16 -30.11 16.10 32.50
N TYR A 17 -30.44 17.35 32.14
CA TYR A 17 -30.37 17.82 30.75
C TYR A 17 -28.94 17.84 30.20
N ILE A 18 -27.98 18.30 31.00
CA ILE A 18 -26.56 18.33 30.61
C ILE A 18 -26.02 16.91 30.43
N LEU A 19 -26.33 15.97 31.35
CA LEU A 19 -25.91 14.58 31.20
C LEU A 19 -26.52 13.92 29.96
N SER A 20 -27.82 14.16 29.71
CA SER A 20 -28.51 13.64 28.53
C SER A 20 -27.92 14.19 27.23
N ALA A 21 -27.60 15.48 27.17
CA ALA A 21 -26.98 16.10 26.01
C ALA A 21 -25.57 15.55 25.75
N ILE A 22 -24.75 15.35 26.79
CA ILE A 22 -23.40 14.78 26.66
C ILE A 22 -23.47 13.33 26.14
N LEU A 23 -24.37 12.52 26.69
CA LEU A 23 -24.57 11.14 26.23
C LEU A 23 -25.06 11.09 24.78
N PHE A 24 -25.95 12.00 24.38
CA PHE A 24 -26.44 12.08 23.00
C PHE A 24 -25.32 12.47 22.02
N VAL A 25 -24.49 13.47 22.37
CA VAL A 25 -23.34 13.88 21.54
C VAL A 25 -22.32 12.74 21.40
N HIS A 26 -22.03 12.00 22.47
CA HIS A 26 -21.15 10.83 22.39
C HIS A 26 -21.74 9.68 21.58
N PHE A 27 -23.05 9.44 21.67
CA PHE A 27 -23.73 8.43 20.87
C PHE A 27 -23.68 8.77 19.36
N VAL A 28 -23.92 10.04 19.00
CA VAL A 28 -23.82 10.51 17.61
C VAL A 28 -22.38 10.43 17.11
N LEU A 29 -21.38 10.79 17.94
CA LEU A 29 -19.97 10.69 17.58
C LEU A 29 -19.52 9.24 17.34
N LEU A 30 -19.99 8.29 18.16
CA LEU A 30 -19.74 6.86 17.98
C LEU A 30 -20.40 6.31 16.71
N ALA A 31 -21.61 6.75 16.37
CA ALA A 31 -22.29 6.32 15.16
C ALA A 31 -21.56 6.79 13.88
N VAL A 32 -20.95 7.98 13.88
CA VAL A 32 -20.16 8.49 12.74
C VAL A 32 -18.85 7.71 12.57
N LEU A 33 -18.22 7.24 13.64
CA LEU A 33 -16.97 6.47 13.56
C LEU A 33 -17.16 5.01 13.08
N MET A 34 -18.37 4.46 13.13
CA MET A 34 -18.66 3.09 12.67
C MET A 34 -19.20 3.01 11.22
N GLY A 35 -19.36 4.15 10.54
CA GLY A 35 -20.02 4.22 9.23
C GLY A 35 -19.10 4.37 8.03
N CYS A 36 -18.15 3.46 7.79
CA CYS A 36 -17.46 3.29 6.50
C CYS A 36 -16.94 1.85 6.32
N LYS A 37 -17.85 0.88 6.26
CA LYS A 37 -17.53 -0.48 5.80
C LYS A 37 -18.41 -0.82 4.59
N SER A 38 -17.93 -0.37 3.43
CA SER A 38 -18.09 -0.98 2.10
C SER A 38 -19.35 -1.84 1.86
N GLY A 39 -20.29 -1.32 1.09
CA GLY A 39 -21.41 -2.10 0.55
C GLY A 39 -20.96 -3.22 -0.41
N PRO A 40 -21.86 -4.18 -0.73
CA PRO A 40 -21.56 -5.31 -1.59
C PRO A 40 -21.60 -4.87 -3.05
N ILE A 41 -20.49 -4.32 -3.55
CA ILE A 41 -20.31 -4.11 -4.98
C ILE A 41 -20.13 -5.48 -5.62
N LEU A 42 -21.17 -5.85 -6.38
CA LEU A 42 -21.30 -6.98 -7.30
C LEU A 42 -19.96 -7.33 -8.00
N GLY A 43 -19.19 -8.21 -7.37
CA GLY A 43 -17.94 -8.73 -7.93
C GLY A 43 -18.24 -9.71 -9.05
N LYS A 44 -18.21 -9.22 -10.30
CA LYS A 44 -18.06 -10.10 -11.47
C LYS A 44 -16.80 -10.92 -11.27
N LYS A 45 -16.96 -12.22 -10.98
CA LYS A 45 -15.86 -13.19 -11.05
C LYS A 45 -15.43 -13.30 -12.51
N THR A 46 -14.43 -12.54 -12.89
CA THR A 46 -13.70 -12.74 -14.15
C THR A 46 -13.03 -14.10 -14.08
N THR A 47 -13.59 -15.08 -14.78
CA THR A 47 -12.94 -16.35 -15.11
C THR A 47 -11.67 -16.02 -15.89
N LYS A 48 -10.50 -16.30 -15.28
CA LYS A 48 -9.21 -16.13 -15.97
C LYS A 48 -9.21 -17.05 -17.20
N PRO A 49 -8.88 -16.54 -18.40
CA PRO A 49 -8.71 -17.39 -19.58
C PRO A 49 -7.61 -18.42 -19.30
N GLU A 50 -7.88 -19.70 -19.56
CA GLU A 50 -6.89 -20.76 -19.42
C GLU A 50 -5.83 -20.57 -20.51
N LEU A 51 -4.63 -20.19 -20.07
CA LEU A 51 -3.48 -20.03 -20.95
C LEU A 51 -2.83 -21.39 -21.20
N PRO A 52 -2.19 -21.56 -22.37
CA PRO A 52 -1.38 -22.75 -22.61
C PRO A 52 -0.30 -22.90 -21.52
N PRO A 53 0.02 -24.14 -21.12
CA PRO A 53 0.98 -24.41 -20.06
C PRO A 53 2.34 -23.78 -20.40
N GLY A 54 2.86 -22.97 -19.47
CA GLY A 54 4.15 -22.29 -19.60
C GLY A 54 4.08 -20.82 -20.03
N VAL A 55 2.91 -20.30 -20.44
CA VAL A 55 2.76 -18.87 -20.73
C VAL A 55 2.30 -18.14 -19.47
N VAL A 56 3.22 -17.41 -18.85
CA VAL A 56 2.92 -16.50 -17.73
C VAL A 56 2.61 -15.12 -18.29
N LEU A 57 1.46 -14.54 -17.92
CA LEU A 57 1.11 -13.19 -18.35
C LEU A 57 2.08 -12.17 -17.76
N PRO A 58 2.40 -11.09 -18.49
CA PRO A 58 3.17 -9.98 -17.94
C PRO A 58 2.58 -9.43 -16.63
N GLN A 59 1.26 -9.38 -16.51
CA GLN A 59 0.57 -8.94 -15.29
C GLN A 59 0.87 -9.84 -14.09
N GLU A 60 0.91 -11.16 -14.30
CA GLU A 60 1.18 -12.12 -13.23
C GLU A 60 2.65 -12.06 -12.79
N LYS A 61 3.58 -11.89 -13.73
CA LYS A 61 4.99 -11.59 -13.39
C LYS A 61 5.12 -10.31 -12.56
N MET A 62 4.39 -9.26 -12.95
CA MET A 62 4.41 -7.98 -12.23
C MET A 62 3.85 -8.10 -10.82
N GLU A 63 2.80 -8.89 -10.63
CA GLU A 63 2.24 -9.14 -9.30
C GLU A 63 3.22 -9.92 -8.41
N THR A 64 3.91 -10.93 -8.93
CA THR A 64 4.88 -11.70 -8.14
C THR A 64 6.08 -10.85 -7.71
N TRP A 65 6.60 -9.98 -8.58
CA TRP A 65 7.67 -9.06 -8.20
C TRP A 65 7.21 -7.98 -7.21
N LYS A 66 5.98 -7.50 -7.35
CA LYS A 66 5.38 -6.56 -6.39
C LYS A 66 5.19 -7.19 -5.02
N THR A 67 4.74 -8.45 -4.94
CA THR A 67 4.59 -9.14 -3.65
C THR A 67 5.94 -9.41 -3.02
N LEU A 68 6.95 -9.78 -3.81
CA LEU A 68 8.34 -9.94 -3.35
C LEU A 68 8.86 -8.65 -2.69
N VAL A 69 8.79 -7.51 -3.38
CA VAL A 69 9.27 -6.22 -2.84
C VAL A 69 8.48 -5.80 -1.60
N LYS A 70 7.16 -5.99 -1.59
CA LYS A 70 6.32 -5.69 -0.41
C LYS A 70 6.60 -6.59 0.79
N SER A 71 7.19 -7.76 0.57
CA SER A 71 7.49 -8.71 1.64
C SER A 71 8.78 -8.38 2.41
N VAL A 72 9.58 -7.43 1.90
CA VAL A 72 10.82 -6.97 2.51
C VAL A 72 10.55 -6.24 3.82
N LYS A 73 11.22 -6.68 4.90
CA LYS A 73 11.08 -6.09 6.26
C LYS A 73 12.41 -5.62 6.85
N ASP A 74 13.51 -6.15 6.33
CA ASP A 74 14.86 -5.94 6.84
C ASP A 74 15.87 -5.91 5.68
N SER A 75 17.11 -5.55 5.98
CA SER A 75 18.18 -5.45 4.98
C SER A 75 18.51 -6.80 4.32
N GLN A 76 18.38 -7.91 5.07
CA GLN A 76 18.64 -9.24 4.53
C GLN A 76 17.60 -9.64 3.48
N SER A 77 16.30 -9.47 3.78
CA SER A 77 15.22 -9.71 2.81
C SER A 77 15.28 -8.76 1.63
N ALA A 78 15.75 -7.52 1.82
CA ALA A 78 16.00 -6.59 0.73
C ALA A 78 17.07 -7.09 -0.25
N SER A 79 18.19 -7.59 0.26
CA SER A 79 19.27 -8.16 -0.58
C SER A 79 18.79 -9.36 -1.39
N VAL A 80 17.99 -10.24 -0.77
CA VAL A 80 17.37 -11.38 -1.45
C VAL A 80 16.40 -10.91 -2.54
N ALA A 81 15.53 -9.95 -2.23
CA ALA A 81 14.59 -9.39 -3.20
C ALA A 81 15.33 -8.73 -4.38
N ALA A 82 16.36 -7.92 -4.10
CA ALA A 82 17.19 -7.29 -5.13
C ALA A 82 17.85 -8.33 -6.06
N SER A 83 18.38 -9.42 -5.49
CA SER A 83 18.99 -10.50 -6.26
C SER A 83 17.99 -11.19 -7.18
N GLN A 84 16.76 -11.42 -6.71
CA GLN A 84 15.69 -12.01 -7.52
C GLN A 84 15.21 -11.06 -8.62
N LEU A 85 15.08 -9.76 -8.34
CA LEU A 85 14.79 -8.75 -9.37
C LEU A 85 15.92 -8.67 -10.40
N LEU A 86 17.17 -8.81 -10.00
CA LEU A 86 18.32 -8.85 -10.92
C LEU A 86 18.29 -10.06 -11.84
N GLN A 87 17.96 -11.22 -11.30
CA GLN A 87 17.77 -12.41 -12.12
C GLN A 87 16.62 -12.23 -13.10
N ALA A 88 15.48 -11.70 -12.63
CA ALA A 88 14.33 -11.40 -13.47
C ALA A 88 14.71 -10.43 -14.60
N PHE A 89 15.44 -9.36 -14.28
CA PHE A 89 15.88 -8.34 -15.24
C PHE A 89 16.73 -8.94 -16.36
N LYS A 90 17.69 -9.81 -16.01
CA LYS A 90 18.58 -10.46 -16.98
C LYS A 90 17.86 -11.47 -17.88
N SER A 91 16.75 -12.03 -17.41
CA SER A 91 15.96 -13.02 -18.15
C SER A 91 14.80 -12.43 -18.93
N GLU A 92 14.53 -11.14 -18.79
CA GLU A 92 13.36 -10.50 -19.38
C GLU A 92 13.73 -9.82 -20.70
N ASP A 93 13.03 -10.20 -21.76
CA ASP A 93 13.27 -9.70 -23.11
C ASP A 93 12.56 -8.36 -23.36
N ASP A 94 11.42 -8.13 -22.70
CA ASP A 94 10.64 -6.91 -22.87
C ASP A 94 11.31 -5.72 -22.15
N PRO A 95 11.76 -4.68 -22.88
CA PRO A 95 12.37 -3.51 -22.25
C PRO A 95 11.43 -2.76 -21.30
N GLN A 96 10.11 -2.77 -21.54
CA GLN A 96 9.16 -2.14 -20.63
C GLN A 96 9.07 -2.87 -19.30
N MET A 97 9.13 -4.21 -19.33
CA MET A 97 9.17 -5.02 -18.11
C MET A 97 10.49 -4.82 -17.35
N ARG A 98 11.61 -4.65 -18.05
CA ARG A 98 12.91 -4.28 -17.45
C ARG A 98 12.87 -2.91 -16.77
N VAL A 99 12.23 -1.91 -17.38
CA VAL A 99 11.96 -0.60 -16.73
C VAL A 99 11.16 -0.77 -15.44
N GLU A 100 10.11 -1.59 -15.46
CA GLU A 100 9.28 -1.83 -14.27
C GLU A 100 10.06 -2.52 -13.14
N LEU A 101 10.96 -3.45 -13.45
CA LEU A 101 11.85 -4.06 -12.47
C LEU A 101 12.76 -3.02 -11.79
N LEU A 102 13.33 -2.09 -12.57
CA LEU A 102 14.13 -0.98 -12.02
C LEU A 102 13.30 -0.08 -11.11
N ARG A 103 12.05 0.25 -11.50
CA ARG A 103 11.12 1.04 -10.67
C ARG A 103 10.81 0.35 -9.35
N MET A 104 10.56 -0.96 -9.39
CA MET A 104 10.28 -1.75 -8.18
C MET A 104 11.50 -1.81 -7.25
N ALA A 105 12.70 -1.95 -7.81
CA ALA A 105 13.93 -1.95 -7.03
C ALA A 105 14.17 -0.61 -6.33
N GLY A 106 13.66 0.49 -6.87
CA GLY A 106 13.66 1.79 -6.21
C GLY A 106 12.90 1.83 -4.88
N ALA A 107 12.08 0.81 -4.56
CA ALA A 107 11.44 0.70 -3.24
C ALA A 107 12.29 -0.05 -2.20
N LEU A 108 13.42 -0.63 -2.61
CA LEU A 108 14.37 -1.30 -1.71
C LEU A 108 15.32 -0.27 -1.06
N PRO A 109 16.01 -0.64 0.03
CA PRO A 109 17.11 0.14 0.59
C PRO A 109 18.19 0.43 -0.47
N PRO A 110 18.73 1.67 -0.51
CA PRO A 110 19.72 2.13 -1.49
C PRO A 110 20.86 1.15 -1.76
N GLU A 111 21.43 0.58 -0.69
CA GLU A 111 22.55 -0.36 -0.73
C GLU A 111 22.25 -1.66 -1.48
N ALA A 112 20.98 -2.08 -1.55
CA ALA A 112 20.55 -3.28 -2.25
C ALA A 112 20.28 -3.03 -3.75
N CYS A 113 20.07 -1.77 -4.15
CA CYS A 113 19.64 -1.41 -5.50
C CYS A 113 20.78 -1.35 -6.51
N TRP A 114 22.01 -1.06 -6.06
CA TRP A 114 23.13 -0.72 -6.94
C TRP A 114 23.42 -1.75 -8.05
N PRO A 115 23.47 -3.08 -7.78
CA PRO A 115 23.72 -4.06 -8.84
C PRO A 115 22.68 -4.02 -9.97
N LEU A 116 21.43 -3.65 -9.65
CA LEU A 116 20.37 -3.53 -10.64
C LEU A 116 20.56 -2.27 -11.50
N ALA A 117 20.92 -1.15 -10.86
CA ALA A 117 21.23 0.10 -11.55
C ALA A 117 22.43 -0.07 -12.49
N GLU A 118 23.49 -0.72 -12.02
CA GLU A 118 24.70 -0.98 -12.82
C GLU A 118 24.39 -1.76 -14.10
N VAL A 119 23.60 -2.84 -14.00
CA VAL A 119 23.21 -3.62 -15.18
C VAL A 119 22.25 -2.83 -16.08
N GLY A 120 21.33 -2.06 -15.51
CA GLY A 120 20.42 -1.21 -16.29
C GLY A 120 21.12 -0.07 -17.05
N LEU A 121 22.23 0.45 -16.53
CA LEU A 121 23.05 1.46 -17.21
C LEU A 121 23.76 0.90 -18.45
N GLN A 122 23.95 -0.42 -18.52
CA GLN A 122 24.56 -1.13 -19.64
C GLN A 122 23.51 -1.66 -20.64
N ASP A 123 22.23 -1.37 -20.42
CA ASP A 123 21.14 -1.83 -21.28
C ASP A 123 21.22 -1.23 -22.69
N THR A 124 20.68 -1.91 -23.69
CA THR A 124 20.61 -1.40 -25.06
C THR A 124 19.40 -0.48 -25.29
N ASP A 125 18.35 -0.58 -24.47
CA ASP A 125 17.18 0.27 -24.57
C ASP A 125 17.38 1.59 -23.80
N PRO A 126 17.21 2.76 -24.43
CA PRO A 126 17.45 4.05 -23.79
C PRO A 126 16.46 4.34 -22.64
N ASN A 127 15.24 3.81 -22.67
CA ASN A 127 14.30 3.99 -21.56
C ASN A 127 14.74 3.23 -20.31
N VAL A 128 15.32 2.04 -20.51
CA VAL A 128 15.91 1.25 -19.43
C VAL A 128 17.10 1.99 -18.83
N GLN A 129 18.00 2.54 -19.67
CA GLN A 129 19.13 3.34 -19.21
C GLN A 129 18.68 4.58 -18.41
N ILE A 130 17.65 5.30 -18.88
CA ILE A 130 17.09 6.47 -18.18
C ILE A 130 16.57 6.07 -16.79
N GLU A 131 15.83 4.96 -16.71
CA GLU A 131 15.31 4.50 -15.43
C GLU A 131 16.44 4.00 -14.51
N ALA A 132 17.48 3.39 -15.07
CA ALA A 132 18.67 2.98 -14.33
C ALA A 132 19.43 4.18 -13.76
N CYS A 133 19.55 5.28 -14.52
CA CYS A 133 20.09 6.55 -14.01
C CYS A 133 19.27 7.10 -12.84
N ARG A 134 17.94 7.03 -12.91
CA ARG A 134 17.06 7.46 -11.82
C ARG A 134 17.24 6.59 -10.57
N LEU A 135 17.38 5.27 -10.76
CA LEU A 135 17.66 4.33 -9.68
C LEU A 135 19.04 4.61 -9.05
N ALA A 136 20.06 4.81 -9.88
CA ALA A 136 21.43 5.13 -9.46
C ALA A 136 21.51 6.44 -8.66
N ALA A 137 20.72 7.44 -9.03
CA ALA A 137 20.66 8.71 -8.29
C ALA A 137 20.01 8.58 -6.90
N LYS A 138 19.31 7.47 -6.63
CA LYS A 138 18.66 7.17 -5.36
C LYS A 138 19.48 6.23 -4.48
N SER A 139 20.30 5.39 -5.09
CA SER A 139 21.19 4.41 -4.43
C SER A 139 22.41 5.05 -3.77
#